data_AF-A0AAF0EV91-F1
#
_entry.id   AF-A0AAF0EV91-F1
#
_cell.length_a   1.000
_cell.length_b   1.000
_cell.length_c   1.000
_cell.angle_alpha   90.00
_cell.angle_beta   90.00
_cell.angle_gamma   90.00
#
_symmetry.space_group_name_H-M   'P 1'
#
loop_
_entity.id
_entity.type
_entity.pdbx_description
1 polymer ?
#
loop_
_entity_poly.entity_id
_entity_poly.type
_entity_poly.pdbx_seq_one_letter_code
_entity_poly.pdbx_strand_id
1 'polypeptide(L)'
;MGIYGLVVSVLISGDIKSPMTLYAGFVQLGAGLSVGLAGLAAGFAIGIVGDAGVRGTAQQPRLYIGMILILIFAEVLGLYGLIVALILNTRSQDAIGVRTRY
;
A
#
# COMPACT_ATOMS: atom_id res chain seq x y z
N MET A 1 -1.36 -7.21 -2.39
CA MET A 1 -0.23 -6.25 -2.44
C MET A 1 0.04 -5.64 -3.81
N GLY A 2 0.37 -6.41 -4.86
CA GLY A 2 0.77 -5.83 -6.17
C GLY A 2 -0.25 -4.86 -6.79
N ILE A 3 -1.55 -5.15 -6.64
CA ILE A 3 -2.62 -4.27 -7.11
C ILE A 3 -2.66 -2.91 -6.40
N TYR A 4 -2.34 -2.86 -5.10
CA TYR A 4 -2.36 -1.60 -4.34
C TYR A 4 -1.25 -0.65 -4.81
N GLY A 5 -0.05 -1.20 -5.02
CA GLY A 5 1.06 -0.44 -5.59
C GLY A 5 0.75 0.04 -7.01
N LEU A 6 0.15 -0.81 -7.85
CA LEU A 6 -0.27 -0.43 -9.20
C LEU A 6 -1.27 0.73 -9.19
N VAL A 7 -2.29 0.68 -8.34
CA VAL A 7 -3.29 1.77 -8.23
C VAL A 7 -2.62 3.09 -7.85
N VAL A 8 -1.75 3.09 -6.83
CA VAL A 8 -1.05 4.32 -6.40
C VAL A 8 -0.11 4.84 -7.48
N SER A 9 0.62 3.97 -8.18
CA SER A 9 1.50 4.36 -9.28
C SER A 9 0.73 5.03 -10.43
N VAL A 10 -0.44 4.50 -10.80
CA VAL A 10 -1.29 5.09 -11.84
C VAL A 10 -1.84 6.45 -11.40
N LEU A 11 -2.29 6.59 -10.15
CA LEU A 11 -2.77 7.86 -9.59
C LEU A 11 -1.67 8.93 -9.58
N ILE A 12 -0.49 8.60 -9.07
CA ILE A 12 0.66 9.53 -9.04
C ILE A 12 1.04 9.94 -10.46
N SER A 13 1.10 9.00 -11.41
CA SER A 13 1.45 9.27 -12.81
C SER A 13 0.49 10.26 -13.47
N GLY A 14 -0.81 10.18 -13.17
CA GLY A 14 -1.82 11.11 -13.67
C GLY A 14 -1.66 12.56 -13.16
N ASP A 15 -0.99 12.74 -12.01
CA ASP A 15 -0.81 14.03 -11.35
C ASP A 15 0.53 14.72 -11.66
N ILE A 16 1.45 14.05 -12.37
CA ILE A 16 2.76 14.63 -12.69
C ILE A 16 2.58 15.71 -13.77
N LYS A 17 2.85 16.97 -13.39
CA LYS A 17 2.76 18.15 -14.27
C LYS A 17 3.96 19.07 -14.05
N SER A 18 4.49 19.64 -15.14
CA SER A 18 5.54 20.67 -15.08
C SER A 18 4.91 22.06 -15.28
N PRO A 19 5.19 23.08 -14.46
CA PRO A 19 6.12 23.08 -13.32
C PRO A 19 5.49 22.56 -12.00
N MET A 20 6.17 21.62 -11.33
CA MET A 20 5.78 21.09 -10.01
C MET A 20 6.52 21.81 -8.87
N THR A 21 5.92 21.91 -7.69
CA THR A 21 6.63 22.36 -6.47
C THR A 21 7.43 21.20 -5.86
N LEU A 22 8.57 21.51 -5.24
CA LEU A 22 9.38 20.54 -4.49
C LEU A 22 8.57 19.83 -3.40
N TYR A 23 7.64 20.54 -2.75
CA TYR A 23 6.74 19.97 -1.76
C TYR A 23 5.87 18.86 -2.36
N ALA A 24 5.19 19.13 -3.48
CA ALA A 24 4.31 18.15 -4.10
C ALA A 24 5.11 16.93 -4.62
N GLY A 25 6.34 17.13 -5.12
CA GLY A 25 7.24 16.04 -5.50
C GLY A 25 7.63 15.13 -4.33
N PHE A 26 8.02 15.70 -3.18
CA PHE A 26 8.33 14.91 -1.98
C PHE A 26 7.11 14.19 -1.41
N VAL A 27 5.92 14.80 -1.48
CA VAL A 27 4.68 14.14 -1.04
C VAL A 27 4.34 12.94 -1.93
N GLN A 28 4.49 13.06 -3.25
CA GLN A 28 4.27 11.93 -4.18
C GLN A 28 5.29 10.80 -3.98
N LEU A 29 6.56 11.13 -3.74
CA LEU A 29 7.58 10.16 -3.37
C LEU A 29 7.23 9.44 -2.06
N GLY A 30 6.80 10.21 -1.04
CA GLY A 30 6.34 9.67 0.24
C GLY A 30 5.11 8.77 0.10
N ALA A 31 4.15 9.13 -0.74
CA ALA A 31 2.99 8.31 -1.04
C ALA A 31 3.40 6.97 -1.66
N GLY A 32 4.26 6.97 -2.67
CA GLY A 32 4.78 5.74 -3.28
C GLY A 32 5.57 4.85 -2.31
N LEU A 33 6.46 5.43 -1.51
CA LEU A 33 7.25 4.69 -0.52
C LEU A 33 6.37 4.09 0.59
N SER A 34 5.34 4.80 1.05
CA SER A 34 4.44 4.33 2.10
C SER A 34 3.71 3.04 1.72
N VAL A 35 3.11 2.99 0.52
CA VAL A 35 2.43 1.78 0.02
C VAL A 35 3.42 0.68 -0.35
N GLY A 36 4.59 1.02 -0.91
CA GLY A 36 5.61 0.06 -1.32
C GLY A 36 6.20 -0.71 -0.13
N LEU A 37 6.63 -0.01 0.91
CA LEU A 37 7.21 -0.62 2.10
C LEU A 37 6.16 -1.37 2.94
N ALA A 38 4.95 -0.82 3.09
CA ALA A 38 3.85 -1.51 3.76
C ALA A 38 3.45 -2.80 3.02
N GLY A 39 3.38 -2.75 1.68
CA GLY A 39 3.08 -3.91 0.84
C GLY A 39 4.16 -4.99 0.90
N LEU A 40 5.44 -4.59 0.98
CA LEU A 40 6.55 -5.53 1.16
C LEU A 40 6.48 -6.23 2.53
N ALA A 41 6.27 -5.47 3.61
CA ALA A 41 6.15 -6.03 4.95
C ALA A 41 4.95 -6.98 5.08
N ALA A 42 3.78 -6.59 4.54
CA ALA A 42 2.59 -7.41 4.54
C ALA A 42 2.77 -8.68 3.69
N GLY A 43 3.37 -8.58 2.50
CA GLY A 43 3.69 -9.73 1.66
C GLY A 43 4.65 -10.72 2.32
N PHE A 44 5.64 -10.22 3.07
CA PHE A 44 6.56 -11.06 3.83
C PHE A 44 5.85 -11.81 4.97
N ALA A 45 5.00 -11.12 5.73
CA ALA A 45 4.19 -11.73 6.78
C ALA A 45 3.25 -12.83 6.23
N ILE A 46 2.54 -12.53 5.14
CA ILE A 46 1.67 -13.49 4.45
C ILE A 46 2.45 -14.71 3.96
N GLY A 47 3.65 -14.51 3.40
CA GLY A 47 4.49 -15.60 2.92
C GLY A 47 4.91 -16.57 4.03
N ILE A 48 5.36 -16.04 5.17
CA ILE A 48 5.78 -16.86 6.32
C ILE A 48 4.59 -17.58 6.95
N VAL A 49 3.49 -16.85 7.19
CA VAL A 49 2.27 -17.44 7.77
C VAL A 49 1.68 -18.49 6.83
N GLY A 50 1.74 -18.26 5.52
CA GLY A 50 1.32 -19.21 4.50
C GLY A 50 2.12 -20.51 4.56
N ASP A 51 3.45 -20.45 4.52
CA ASP A 51 4.30 -21.67 4.56
C ASP A 51 4.13 -22.46 5.87
N ALA A 52 4.09 -21.78 7.02
CA ALA A 52 3.86 -22.44 8.31
C ALA A 52 2.43 -23.00 8.41
N GLY A 53 1.44 -22.24 7.92
CA GLY A 53 0.03 -22.57 8.02
C GLY A 53 -0.37 -23.77 7.17
N VAL A 54 0.15 -23.89 5.94
CA VAL A 54 -0.16 -25.05 5.08
C VAL A 54 0.45 -26.34 5.63
N ARG A 55 1.67 -26.28 6.18
CA ARG A 55 2.30 -27.43 6.84
C ARG A 55 1.54 -27.86 8.09
N GLY A 56 1.08 -26.90 8.89
CA GLY A 56 0.26 -27.17 10.08
C GLY A 56 -1.13 -27.73 9.75
N THR A 57 -1.77 -27.20 8.72
CA THR A 57 -3.09 -27.67 8.26
C THR A 57 -3.03 -29.08 7.70
N ALA A 58 -1.92 -29.47 7.05
CA ALA A 58 -1.71 -30.83 6.57
C ALA A 58 -1.68 -31.87 7.71
N GLN A 59 -1.21 -31.49 8.90
CA GLN A 59 -1.22 -32.35 10.09
C GLN A 59 -2.57 -32.31 10.82
N GLN A 60 -3.20 -31.13 10.91
CA GLN A 60 -4.46 -30.92 11.60
C GLN A 60 -5.38 -30.00 10.79
N PRO A 61 -6.39 -30.55 10.08
CA PRO A 61 -7.28 -29.76 9.22
C PRO A 61 -8.05 -28.66 9.96
N ARG A 62 -8.23 -28.81 11.28
CA ARG A 62 -8.91 -27.82 12.14
C ARG A 62 -8.16 -26.47 12.21
N LEU A 63 -6.85 -26.43 11.91
CA LEU A 63 -6.06 -25.20 11.93
C LEU A 63 -6.33 -24.28 10.71
N TYR A 64 -7.03 -24.77 9.68
CA TYR A 64 -7.29 -24.02 8.45
C TYR A 64 -7.95 -22.65 8.70
N ILE A 65 -8.95 -22.62 9.59
CA ILE A 65 -9.69 -21.39 9.93
C ILE A 65 -8.78 -20.40 10.66
N GLY A 66 -7.93 -20.89 11.57
CA GLY A 66 -6.96 -20.06 12.29
C GLY A 66 -5.93 -19.43 11.35
N MET A 67 -5.42 -20.22 10.39
CA MET A 67 -4.51 -19.72 9.36
C MET A 67 -5.15 -18.59 8.53
N ILE A 68 -6.39 -18.78 8.06
CA ILE A 68 -7.10 -17.74 7.30
C ILE A 68 -7.26 -16.46 8.10
N LEU A 69 -7.64 -16.54 9.38
CA LEU A 69 -7.79 -15.37 10.24
C LEU A 69 -6.49 -14.56 10.33
N ILE A 70 -5.34 -15.23 10.52
CA ILE A 70 -4.03 -14.56 10.57
C ILE A 70 -3.69 -13.92 9.21
N LEU A 71 -3.96 -14.60 8.10
CA LEU A 71 -3.72 -14.07 6.75
C LEU A 71 -4.55 -12.81 6.47
N ILE A 72 -5.80 -12.75 6.96
CA ILE A 72 -6.64 -11.56 6.83
C ILE A 72 -6.04 -10.38 7.60
N PHE A 73 -5.61 -10.58 8.85
CA PHE A 73 -4.97 -9.51 9.62
C PHE A 73 -3.66 -9.03 8.99
N ALA A 74 -2.89 -9.94 8.39
CA ALA A 74 -1.67 -9.59 7.66
C ALA A 74 -1.97 -8.76 6.40
N GLU A 75 -3.05 -9.07 5.67
CA GLU A 75 -3.47 -8.30 4.47
C GLU A 75 -3.86 -6.85 4.82
N VAL A 76 -4.50 -6.64 5.97
CA VAL A 76 -4.93 -5.29 6.42
C VAL A 76 -3.74 -4.33 6.58
N LEU A 77 -2.53 -4.83 6.88
CA LEU A 77 -1.31 -4.00 6.92
C LEU A 77 -1.03 -3.32 5.57
N GLY A 78 -1.27 -4.02 4.46
CA GLY A 78 -1.13 -3.45 3.12
C GLY A 78 -2.21 -2.42 2.79
N LEU A 79 -3.43 -2.65 3.26
CA LEU A 79 -4.54 -1.69 3.12
C LEU A 79 -4.25 -0.38 3.87
N TYR A 80 -3.62 -0.44 5.05
CA TYR A 80 -3.22 0.79 5.75
C TYR A 80 -2.19 1.60 4.95
N GLY A 81 -1.22 0.95 4.32
CA GLY A 81 -0.27 1.61 3.43
C GLY A 81 -0.95 2.32 2.25
N LEU A 82 -1.96 1.67 1.65
CA LEU A 82 -2.76 2.26 0.57
C LEU A 82 -3.52 3.51 1.03
N ILE A 83 -4.20 3.44 2.18
CA ILE A 83 -4.98 4.57 2.71
C ILE A 83 -4.08 5.79 2.95
N VAL A 84 -2.90 5.58 3.56
CA VAL A 84 -1.94 6.66 3.79
C VAL A 84 -1.45 7.26 2.47
N ALA A 85 -1.13 6.44 1.48
CA ALA A 85 -0.71 6.91 0.16
C ALA A 85 -1.79 7.75 -0.54
N LEU A 86 -3.07 7.35 -0.44
CA LEU A 86 -4.20 8.11 -0.99
C LEU A 86 -4.35 9.47 -0.32
N ILE A 87 -4.30 9.54 1.01
CA ILE A 87 -4.38 10.81 1.76
C ILE A 87 -3.24 11.75 1.37
N LEU A 88 -2.02 11.22 1.22
CA LEU A 88 -0.87 12.00 0.76
C LEU A 88 -1.06 12.51 -0.67
N ASN A 89 -1.53 11.67 -1.58
CA ASN A 89 -1.79 12.06 -2.95
C ASN A 89 -2.86 13.17 -3.03
N THR A 90 -3.97 13.08 -2.29
CA THR A 90 -4.98 14.15 -2.23
C THR A 90 -4.39 15.49 -1.78
N ARG A 91 -3.54 15.51 -0.75
CA ARG A 91 -2.86 16.74 -0.31
C ARG A 91 -1.86 17.28 -1.33
N SER A 92 -1.23 16.41 -2.11
CA SER A 92 -0.36 16.83 -3.21
C SER A 92 -1.14 17.54 -4.33
N GLN A 93 -2.35 17.07 -4.64
CA GLN A 93 -3.24 17.70 -5.62
C GLN A 93 -3.71 19.08 -5.17
N ASP A 94 -4.07 19.25 -3.89
CA ASP A 94 -4.42 20.56 -3.32
C ASP A 94 -3.27 21.57 -3.47
N ALA A 95 -2.03 21.14 -3.19
CA ALA A 95 -0.84 21.98 -3.34
C ALA A 95 -0.56 22.38 -4.80
N ILE A 96 -0.91 21.52 -5.77
CA ILE A 96 -0.80 21.83 -7.21
C ILE A 96 -1.93 22.79 -7.63
N GLY A 97 -3.16 22.56 -7.18
CA GLY A 97 -4.35 23.33 -7.56
C GLY A 97 -4.35 24.78 -7.06
N VAL A 98 -3.74 25.05 -5.90
CA VAL A 98 -3.57 26.42 -5.37
C VAL A 98 -2.72 27.29 -6.29
N ARG A 99 -1.77 26.72 -7.04
CA ARG A 99 -0.86 27.48 -7.92
C ARG A 99 -1.43 27.72 -9.32
N THR A 100 -2.37 26.91 -9.80
CA THR A 100 -3.00 27.11 -11.13
C THR A 100 -4.04 28.24 -11.13
N ARG A 101 -4.39 28.78 -9.95
CA ARG A 101 -5.34 29.89 -9.78
C ARG A 101 -4.68 31.28 -9.80
N TYR A 102 -3.36 31.37 -10.03
CA TYR A 102 -2.61 32.62 -10.17
C TYR A 102 -1.74 32.61 -11.42
#